data_AF-A0A819ZAV4-F1
#
_entry.id   AF-A0A819ZAV4-F1
#
_cell.length_a   1.000
_cell.length_b   1.000
_cell.length_c   1.000
_cell.angle_alpha   90.00
_cell.angle_beta   90.00
_cell.angle_gamma   90.00
#
_symmetry.space_group_name_H-M   'P 1'
#
loop_
_entity.id
_entity.type
_entity.pdbx_description
1 polymer ?
#
loop_
_entity_poly.entity_id
_entity_poly.type
_entity_poly.pdbx_seq_one_letter_code
_entity_poly.pdbx_strand_id
1 'polypeptide(L)'
;KIISALCSWEPVGTLVIPSTVHFDDYSSLSIYHRKANELPAYVAVTSQQMSQVWVGMIEEIYQAPFFSLSSLNNNTIYDLPRTHAATSECGMKYCNIEGVAWQDGSELILVSDKAKNDQDTQCREKEQSIHYFFCRKICQTKK
;
A
#
# COMPACT_ATOMS: atom_id res chain seq x y z
N LYS A 1 -15.38 41.38 -6.36
CA LYS A 1 -14.10 40.84 -6.86
C LYS A 1 -13.68 39.70 -5.95
N ILE A 2 -13.95 38.45 -6.35
CA ILE A 2 -13.45 37.27 -5.62
C ILE A 2 -12.04 37.06 -6.13
N ILE A 3 -11.05 37.20 -5.26
CA ILE A 3 -9.67 36.82 -5.57
C ILE A 3 -9.69 35.29 -5.55
N SER A 4 -9.72 34.67 -6.73
CA SER A 4 -9.31 33.27 -6.85
C SER A 4 -7.82 33.24 -6.50
N ALA A 5 -7.49 32.93 -5.25
CA ALA A 5 -6.13 32.52 -4.94
C ALA A 5 -5.87 31.28 -5.81
N LEU A 6 -5.01 31.44 -6.81
CA LEU A 6 -4.56 30.36 -7.68
C LEU A 6 -3.72 29.43 -6.81
N CYS A 7 -4.35 28.48 -6.13
CA CYS A 7 -3.63 27.37 -5.51
C CYS A 7 -2.98 26.57 -6.65
N SER A 8 -1.66 26.65 -6.74
CA SER A 8 -0.86 25.79 -7.62
C SER A 8 -0.16 24.75 -6.75
N TRP A 9 -0.25 23.50 -7.17
CA TRP A 9 0.46 22.39 -6.51
C TRP A 9 1.83 22.28 -7.16
N GLU A 10 2.89 22.56 -6.40
CA GLU A 10 4.27 22.34 -6.83
C GLU A 10 4.85 21.13 -6.10
N PRO A 11 5.47 20.16 -6.83
CA PRO A 11 6.10 19.02 -6.19
C PRO A 11 7.33 19.50 -5.41
N VAL A 12 7.31 19.33 -4.09
CA VAL A 12 8.45 19.71 -3.24
C VAL A 12 9.53 18.64 -3.20
N GLY A 13 9.21 17.37 -3.44
CA GLY A 13 10.17 16.27 -3.40
C GLY A 13 9.57 14.94 -3.81
N THR A 14 10.39 13.88 -3.73
CA THR A 14 9.99 12.50 -4.01
C THR A 14 10.57 11.60 -2.93
N LEU A 15 9.74 10.71 -2.39
CA LEU A 15 10.17 9.72 -1.43
C LEU A 15 10.73 8.51 -2.16
N VAL A 16 11.95 8.11 -1.80
CA VAL A 16 12.58 6.91 -2.36
C VAL A 16 12.19 5.72 -1.51
N ILE A 17 11.43 4.79 -2.10
CA ILE A 17 11.12 3.50 -1.48
C ILE A 17 12.35 2.58 -1.65
N PRO A 18 12.66 1.70 -0.69
CA PRO A 18 13.76 0.75 -0.82
C PRO A 18 13.73 -0.03 -2.14
N SER A 19 14.87 -0.17 -2.80
CA SER A 19 14.97 -0.79 -4.15
C SER A 19 14.53 -2.26 -4.21
N THR A 20 14.47 -2.93 -3.06
CA THR A 20 13.94 -4.29 -2.91
C THR A 20 12.42 -4.36 -3.01
N VAL A 21 11.72 -3.22 -2.91
CA VAL A 21 10.28 -3.12 -3.07
C VAL A 21 9.99 -2.73 -4.51
N HIS A 22 9.80 -3.72 -5.36
CA HIS A 22 9.47 -3.51 -6.76
C HIS A 22 7.99 -3.79 -6.99
N PHE A 23 7.23 -2.74 -7.28
CA PHE A 23 5.87 -2.84 -7.77
C PHE A 23 5.81 -2.41 -9.23
N ASP A 24 5.08 -3.17 -10.04
CA ASP A 24 4.82 -2.80 -11.43
C ASP A 24 4.01 -1.49 -11.53
N ASP A 25 3.13 -1.28 -10.54
CA ASP A 25 2.22 -0.13 -10.49
C ASP A 25 1.94 0.26 -9.03
N TYR A 26 2.47 1.41 -8.60
CA TYR A 26 2.30 1.96 -7.25
C TYR A 26 1.02 2.79 -7.20
N SER A 27 0.15 2.55 -6.22
CA SER A 27 -1.21 3.10 -6.26
C SER A 27 -1.62 3.97 -5.08
N SER A 28 -1.13 3.67 -3.88
CA SER A 28 -1.57 4.37 -2.68
C SER A 28 -0.52 4.30 -1.57
N LEU A 29 -0.57 5.27 -0.66
CA LEU A 29 0.30 5.37 0.50
C LEU A 29 -0.51 5.82 1.73
N SER A 30 -0.23 5.19 2.88
CA SER A 30 -0.80 5.58 4.17
C SER A 30 0.26 5.60 5.26
N ILE A 31 0.23 6.63 6.10
CA ILE A 31 1.17 6.84 7.21
C ILE A 31 0.41 6.67 8.53
N TYR A 32 0.96 5.90 9.45
CA TYR A 32 0.43 5.71 10.79
C TYR A 32 1.45 6.12 11.85
N HIS A 33 1.07 7.10 12.67
CA HIS A 33 1.83 7.50 13.83
C HIS A 33 1.26 6.84 15.08
N ARG A 34 2.10 6.17 15.88
CA ARG A 34 1.65 5.64 17.19
C ARG A 34 1.24 6.76 18.16
N LYS A 35 1.89 7.91 18.02
CA LYS A 35 1.61 9.15 18.75
C LYS A 35 1.73 10.32 17.78
N ALA A 36 0.82 11.29 17.88
CA ALA A 36 0.75 12.40 16.95
C ALA A 36 2.11 13.10 16.79
N ASN A 37 2.56 13.23 15.53
CA ASN A 37 3.83 13.88 15.15
C ASN A 37 5.11 13.20 15.69
N GLU A 38 5.04 11.95 16.15
CA GLU A 38 6.21 11.19 16.60
C GLU A 38 6.75 10.26 15.51
N LEU A 39 8.07 10.05 15.55
CA LEU A 39 8.81 9.07 14.74
C LEU A 39 9.33 7.93 15.62
N PRO A 40 9.52 6.72 15.07
CA PRO A 40 9.21 6.36 13.68
C PRO A 40 7.71 6.24 13.43
N ALA A 41 7.28 6.60 12.23
CA ALA A 41 5.91 6.36 11.76
C ALA A 41 5.90 5.17 10.81
N TYR A 42 4.81 4.40 10.79
CA TYR A 42 4.65 3.28 9.88
C TYR A 42 4.13 3.78 8.53
N VAL A 43 4.62 3.21 7.45
CA VAL A 43 4.11 3.48 6.10
C VAL A 43 3.61 2.18 5.48
N ALA A 44 2.47 2.25 4.79
CA ALA A 44 1.99 1.19 3.91
C ALA A 44 1.91 1.75 2.49
N VAL A 45 2.39 1.00 1.51
CA VAL A 45 2.29 1.32 0.07
C VAL A 45 1.71 0.12 -0.65
N THR A 46 0.74 0.35 -1.53
CA THR A 46 0.07 -0.72 -2.28
C THR A 46 0.50 -0.75 -3.74
N SER A 47 0.45 -1.95 -4.32
CA SER A 47 0.49 -2.11 -5.77
C SER A 47 -0.91 -2.32 -6.34
N GLN A 48 -1.26 -1.58 -7.40
CA GLN A 48 -2.53 -1.75 -8.11
C GLN A 48 -2.63 -3.13 -8.76
N GLN A 49 -1.57 -3.53 -9.45
CA GLN A 49 -1.58 -4.70 -10.34
C GLN A 49 -1.07 -5.97 -9.66
N MET A 50 -0.22 -5.86 -8.64
CA MET A 50 0.40 -7.03 -8.04
C MET A 50 -0.39 -7.59 -6.85
N SER A 51 -1.47 -6.94 -6.39
CA SER A 51 -2.26 -7.38 -5.23
C SER A 51 -1.38 -7.53 -3.97
N GLN A 52 -0.50 -6.54 -3.74
CA GLN A 52 0.54 -6.54 -2.72
C GLN A 52 0.56 -5.24 -1.91
N VAL A 53 1.05 -5.33 -0.68
CA VAL A 53 1.29 -4.21 0.22
C VAL A 53 2.70 -4.31 0.78
N TRP A 54 3.48 -3.24 0.65
CA TRP A 54 4.74 -3.08 1.39
C TRP A 54 4.48 -2.28 2.66
N VAL A 55 5.10 -2.70 3.76
CA VAL A 55 5.03 -2.00 5.04
C VAL A 55 6.45 -1.63 5.48
N GLY A 56 6.66 -0.35 5.77
CA GLY A 56 7.95 0.21 6.17
C GLY A 56 7.82 1.22 7.31
N MET A 57 8.91 1.94 7.58
CA MET A 57 8.96 3.04 8.54
C MET A 57 9.48 4.31 7.89
N ILE A 58 8.98 5.43 8.38
CA ILE A 58 9.61 6.74 8.31
C ILE A 58 10.49 6.86 9.56
N GLU A 59 11.80 6.90 9.39
CA GLU A 59 12.74 6.98 10.52
C GLU A 59 13.08 8.41 10.91
N GLU A 60 13.22 9.28 9.92
CA GLU A 60 13.63 10.67 10.10
C GLU A 60 12.81 11.59 9.20
N ILE A 61 12.49 12.77 9.72
CA ILE A 61 11.93 13.89 8.97
C ILE A 61 13.03 14.94 8.90
N TYR A 62 13.62 15.14 7.73
CA TYR A 62 14.46 16.31 7.49
C TYR A 62 13.57 17.53 7.29
N GLN A 63 14.15 18.73 7.46
CA GLN A 63 13.50 19.96 6.96
C GLN A 63 13.08 19.70 5.51
N ALA A 64 11.84 20.09 5.20
CA ALA A 64 11.17 19.68 3.97
C ALA A 64 12.12 19.73 2.76
N PRO A 65 12.10 18.69 1.91
CA PRO A 65 11.00 17.73 1.71
C PRO A 65 11.44 16.26 1.75
N PHE A 66 12.22 15.82 2.75
CA PHE A 66 12.73 14.44 2.76
C PHE A 66 12.43 13.66 4.03
N PHE A 67 11.80 12.50 3.86
CA PHE A 67 11.67 11.46 4.86
C PHE A 67 12.63 10.32 4.51
N SER A 68 13.31 9.74 5.50
CA SER A 68 14.05 8.49 5.29
C SER A 68 13.09 7.31 5.46
N LEU A 69 12.95 6.49 4.41
CA LEU A 69 12.16 5.27 4.44
C LEU A 69 13.07 4.06 4.69
N SER A 70 12.74 3.27 5.70
CA SER A 70 13.35 1.96 5.93
C SER A 70 12.29 0.88 5.89
N SER A 71 12.71 -0.36 5.66
CA SER A 71 11.77 -1.47 5.70
C SER A 71 11.63 -2.06 7.07
N LEU A 72 10.39 -2.38 7.42
CA LEU A 72 10.11 -3.29 8.52
C LEU A 72 10.42 -4.70 8.05
N ASN A 73 11.19 -5.45 8.84
CA ASN A 73 11.45 -6.88 8.61
C ASN A 73 12.05 -7.19 7.22
N ASN A 74 13.27 -6.72 6.93
CA ASN A 74 14.03 -7.09 5.72
C ASN A 74 13.31 -6.82 4.37
N ASN A 75 12.51 -5.76 4.29
CA ASN A 75 11.75 -5.39 3.07
C ASN A 75 10.65 -6.41 2.70
N THR A 76 9.93 -6.91 3.71
CA THR A 76 8.83 -7.84 3.45
C THR A 76 7.70 -7.14 2.69
N ILE A 77 7.38 -7.67 1.52
CA ILE A 77 6.16 -7.37 0.77
C ILE A 77 5.12 -8.42 1.17
N TYR A 78 3.91 -7.97 1.49
CA TYR A 78 2.80 -8.81 1.86
C TYR A 78 1.86 -8.98 0.68
N ASP A 79 1.67 -10.22 0.25
CA ASP A 79 0.59 -10.57 -0.68
C ASP A 79 -0.76 -10.44 0.02
N LEU A 80 -1.72 -9.80 -0.64
CA LEU A 80 -3.12 -9.96 -0.27
C LEU A 80 -3.55 -11.41 -0.55
N PRO A 81 -4.62 -11.90 0.10
CA PRO A 81 -5.05 -13.28 -0.10
C PRO A 81 -5.28 -13.58 -1.58
N ARG A 82 -4.69 -14.66 -2.06
CA ARG A 82 -4.80 -15.14 -3.44
C ARG A 82 -5.98 -16.12 -3.58
N THR A 83 -6.34 -16.52 -4.80
CA THR A 83 -7.31 -17.59 -5.02
C THR A 83 -6.75 -18.96 -4.57
N HIS A 84 -7.61 -19.97 -4.49
CA HIS A 84 -7.41 -21.26 -3.82
C HIS A 84 -5.94 -21.75 -3.74
N ALA A 85 -5.31 -21.60 -2.58
CA ALA A 85 -3.95 -22.08 -2.29
C ALA A 85 -3.77 -23.62 -2.37
N ALA A 86 -4.84 -24.37 -2.68
CA ALA A 86 -4.87 -25.82 -2.72
C ALA A 86 -4.79 -26.42 -4.15
N THR A 87 -4.95 -25.60 -5.19
CA THR A 87 -4.66 -25.96 -6.58
C THR A 87 -3.42 -25.19 -7.05
N SER A 88 -2.73 -25.68 -8.08
CA SER A 88 -1.48 -25.11 -8.61
C SER A 88 -1.60 -23.69 -9.21
N GLU A 89 -2.76 -23.03 -9.08
CA GLU A 89 -3.04 -21.71 -9.64
C GLU A 89 -3.26 -20.69 -8.50
N CYS A 90 -2.17 -20.01 -8.12
CA CYS A 90 -2.17 -18.93 -7.14
C CYS A 90 -2.64 -17.61 -7.79
N GLY A 91 -3.92 -17.53 -8.14
CA GLY A 91 -4.48 -16.39 -8.88
C GLY A 91 -4.72 -15.14 -8.01
N MET A 92 -4.89 -13.99 -8.66
CA MET A 92 -5.23 -12.73 -7.99
C MET A 92 -6.69 -12.70 -7.58
N LYS A 93 -6.94 -12.43 -6.31
CA LYS A 93 -8.31 -12.22 -5.78
C LYS A 93 -8.66 -10.74 -5.60
N TYR A 94 -7.67 -9.92 -5.27
CA TYR A 94 -7.83 -8.50 -5.00
C TYR A 94 -7.11 -7.70 -6.08
N CYS A 95 -7.84 -7.36 -7.13
CA CYS A 95 -7.31 -6.58 -8.26
C CYS A 95 -7.54 -5.08 -8.04
N ASN A 96 -6.80 -4.26 -8.78
CA ASN A 96 -6.97 -2.81 -8.88
C ASN A 96 -7.01 -2.11 -7.52
N ILE A 97 -6.05 -2.41 -6.65
CA ILE A 97 -5.97 -1.77 -5.33
C ILE A 97 -5.54 -0.31 -5.52
N GLU A 98 -6.38 0.64 -5.12
CA GLU A 98 -6.14 2.08 -5.30
C GLU A 98 -6.14 2.87 -4.00
N GLY A 99 -6.50 2.24 -2.89
CA GLY A 99 -6.55 2.90 -1.59
C GLY A 99 -5.95 2.02 -0.51
N VAL A 100 -5.22 2.64 0.41
CA VAL A 100 -4.84 2.07 1.69
C VAL A 100 -5.02 3.10 2.79
N ALA A 101 -5.50 2.66 3.95
CA ALA A 101 -5.55 3.43 5.18
C ALA A 101 -5.17 2.50 6.34
N TRP A 102 -4.50 3.06 7.35
CA TRP A 102 -4.28 2.34 8.60
C TRP A 102 -5.50 2.52 9.51
N GLN A 103 -5.99 1.42 10.08
CA GLN A 103 -6.96 1.48 11.18
C GLN A 103 -6.21 1.54 12.53
N ASP A 104 -5.14 0.75 12.65
CA ASP A 104 -4.29 0.61 13.85
C ASP A 104 -2.88 0.18 13.39
N GLY A 105 -1.91 -0.03 14.31
CA GLY A 105 -0.54 -0.44 13.96
C GLY A 105 -0.37 -1.82 13.31
N SER A 106 -1.45 -2.56 13.08
CA SER A 106 -1.50 -3.92 12.54
C SER A 106 -2.69 -4.17 11.60
N GLU A 107 -3.54 -3.16 11.39
CA GLU A 107 -4.78 -3.29 10.62
C GLU A 107 -4.82 -2.29 9.47
N LEU A 108 -5.16 -2.79 8.29
CA LEU A 108 -5.24 -2.01 7.06
C LEU A 108 -6.65 -2.08 6.46
N ILE A 109 -7.14 -0.92 6.02
CA ILE A 109 -8.32 -0.79 5.17
C ILE A 109 -7.82 -0.55 3.75
N LEU A 110 -8.27 -1.36 2.80
CA LEU A 110 -7.91 -1.23 1.39
C LEU A 110 -9.14 -0.97 0.53
N VAL A 111 -8.95 -0.29 -0.59
CA VAL A 111 -9.99 -0.08 -1.60
C VAL A 111 -9.54 -0.68 -2.91
N SER A 112 -10.43 -1.44 -3.55
CA SER A 112 -10.24 -1.92 -4.92
C SER A 112 -11.22 -1.24 -5.86
N ASP A 113 -10.70 -0.74 -6.97
CA ASP A 113 -11.49 -0.13 -8.02
C ASP A 113 -12.18 -1.20 -8.89
N LYS A 114 -12.97 -0.73 -9.85
CA LYS A 114 -13.64 -1.50 -10.88
C LYS A 114 -12.64 -2.35 -11.69
N ALA A 115 -13.00 -3.60 -11.93
CA ALA A 115 -12.29 -4.49 -12.84
C ALA A 115 -12.49 -4.03 -14.28
N LYS A 116 -11.40 -4.01 -15.05
CA LYS A 116 -11.43 -3.78 -16.49
C LYS A 116 -11.96 -5.03 -17.20
N ASN A 117 -12.46 -4.86 -18.42
CA ASN A 117 -13.11 -5.95 -19.15
C ASN A 117 -12.14 -7.03 -19.67
N ASP A 118 -10.86 -6.71 -19.76
CA ASP A 118 -9.76 -7.56 -20.19
C ASP A 118 -9.08 -8.31 -19.03
N GLN A 119 -9.49 -8.06 -17.78
CA GLN A 119 -9.00 -8.78 -16.60
C GLN A 119 -9.80 -10.07 -16.36
N ASP A 120 -9.17 -11.01 -15.65
CA ASP A 120 -9.82 -12.26 -15.25
C ASP A 120 -11.12 -11.98 -14.49
N THR A 121 -12.12 -12.84 -14.70
CA THR A 121 -13.44 -12.71 -14.07
C THR A 121 -13.38 -12.71 -12.54
N GLN A 122 -12.38 -13.36 -11.95
CA GLN A 122 -12.11 -13.34 -10.50
C GLN A 122 -11.89 -11.92 -9.95
N CYS A 123 -11.35 -10.98 -10.74
CA CYS A 123 -11.17 -9.59 -10.32
C CYS A 123 -12.50 -8.89 -10.01
N ARG A 124 -13.61 -9.39 -10.57
CA ARG A 124 -14.96 -8.85 -10.31
C ARG A 124 -15.54 -9.26 -8.96
N GLU A 125 -14.98 -10.27 -8.29
CA GLU A 125 -15.49 -10.72 -6.99
C GLU A 125 -15.25 -9.69 -5.87
N LYS A 126 -14.22 -8.87 -6.03
CA LYS A 126 -13.78 -7.90 -5.04
C LYS A 126 -13.75 -6.47 -5.55
N GLU A 127 -14.08 -6.21 -6.81
CA GLU A 127 -14.08 -4.85 -7.37
C GLU A 127 -15.04 -3.90 -6.63
N GLN A 128 -14.79 -2.58 -6.75
CA GLN A 128 -15.64 -1.51 -6.20
C GLN A 128 -16.03 -1.73 -4.73
N SER A 129 -15.05 -2.09 -3.91
CA SER A 129 -15.27 -2.53 -2.53
C SER A 129 -14.19 -2.00 -1.59
N ILE A 130 -14.55 -1.93 -0.31
CA ILE A 130 -13.65 -1.61 0.80
C ILE A 130 -13.41 -2.89 1.59
N HIS A 131 -12.15 -3.17 1.89
CA HIS A 131 -11.70 -4.41 2.52
C HIS A 131 -10.96 -4.10 3.83
N TYR A 132 -11.19 -4.92 4.84
CA TYR A 132 -10.53 -4.80 6.14
C TYR A 132 -9.61 -5.99 6.36
N PHE A 133 -8.32 -5.73 6.58
CA PHE A 133 -7.32 -6.76 6.78
C PHE A 133 -6.58 -6.56 8.09
N PHE A 134 -6.43 -7.66 8.82
CA PHE A 134 -5.45 -7.78 9.87
C PHE A 134 -4.13 -8.25 9.25
N CYS A 135 -3.08 -7.44 9.34
CA CYS A 135 -1.73 -7.86 9.01
C CYS A 135 -1.23 -8.81 10.10
N ARG A 136 -1.63 -10.09 10.01
CA ARG A 136 -1.01 -11.15 10.81
C ARG A 136 0.40 -11.37 10.28
N LYS A 137 1.34 -11.79 11.14
CA LYS A 137 2.56 -12.47 10.68
C LYS A 137 2.12 -13.75 9.95
N ILE A 138 1.87 -13.67 8.65
CA ILE A 138 1.51 -14.80 7.82
C ILE A 138 2.80 -15.59 7.58
N CYS A 139 2.73 -16.91 7.78
CA CYS A 139 3.83 -17.84 7.62
C CYS A 139 4.68 -17.52 6.39
N GLN A 140 5.95 -17.19 6.63
CA GLN A 140 6.95 -17.21 5.59
C GLN A 140 7.07 -18.66 5.10
N THR A 141 6.82 -18.89 3.81
CA THR A 141 7.32 -20.10 3.16
C THR A 141 8.83 -20.06 3.28
N LYS A 142 9.39 -20.99 4.07
CA LYS A 142 10.83 -21.23 4.08
C LYS A 142 11.25 -21.52 2.64
N LYS A 143 12.10 -20.67 2.06
CA LYS A 143 12.94 -21.08 0.94
C LYS A 143 13.96 -22.10 1.45
#